data_AF-A0A329S545-F1
#
_entry.id   AF-A0A329S545-F1
#
_cell.length_a   1.000
_cell.length_b   1.000
_cell.length_c   1.000
_cell.angle_alpha   90.00
_cell.angle_beta   90.00
_cell.angle_gamma   90.00
#
_symmetry.space_group_name_H-M   'P 1'
#
loop_
_entity.id
_entity.type
_entity.pdbx_description
1 polymer ?
#
loop_
_entity_poly.entity_id
_entity_poly.type
_entity_poly.pdbx_seq_one_letter_code
_entity_poly.pdbx_strand_id
1 'polypeptide(L)'
;MAKTRAEALRLYRAIYRAAGEMPTRDRINYVRRRLRHEYDQAREETNPERISFLLRLAETQLDTVEVQAQHLKSTFSSPDYHRT
;
A
#
# COMPACT_ATOMS: atom_id res chain seq x y z
N MET A 1 2.64 -1.84 -22.75
CA MET A 1 1.83 -0.72 -22.21
C MET A 1 0.49 -1.15 -21.60
N ALA A 2 -0.41 -1.85 -22.31
CA ALA A 2 -1.71 -2.26 -21.72
C ALA A 2 -1.58 -3.17 -20.48
N LYS A 3 -0.68 -4.16 -20.51
CA LYS A 3 -0.38 -5.04 -19.36
C LYS A 3 0.14 -4.27 -18.15
N THR A 4 1.10 -3.37 -18.38
CA THR A 4 1.71 -2.49 -17.38
C THR A 4 0.68 -1.61 -16.65
N ARG A 5 -0.26 -1.01 -17.41
CA ARG A 5 -1.33 -0.20 -16.83
C ARG A 5 -2.31 -1.03 -16.01
N ALA A 6 -2.68 -2.21 -16.50
CA ALA A 6 -3.57 -3.13 -15.77
C ALA A 6 -2.94 -3.57 -14.45
N GLU A 7 -1.64 -3.87 -14.46
CA GLU A 7 -0.86 -4.25 -13.29
C GLU A 7 -0.73 -3.11 -12.27
N ALA A 8 -0.39 -1.90 -12.72
CA ALA A 8 -0.38 -0.71 -11.86
C ALA A 8 -1.74 -0.50 -11.17
N LEU A 9 -2.85 -0.61 -11.91
CA LEU A 9 -4.20 -0.47 -11.34
C LEU A 9 -4.55 -1.62 -10.39
N ARG A 10 -4.09 -2.85 -10.66
CA ARG A 10 -4.26 -4.00 -9.76
C ARG A 10 -3.56 -3.73 -8.44
N LEU A 11 -2.29 -3.33 -8.47
CA LEU A 11 -1.48 -3.03 -7.29
C LEU A 11 -2.04 -1.84 -6.51
N TYR A 12 -2.39 -0.75 -7.18
CA TYR A 12 -3.04 0.41 -6.53
C TYR A 12 -4.27 -0.02 -5.73
N ARG A 13 -5.16 -0.82 -6.33
CA ARG A 13 -6.39 -1.29 -5.66
C ARG A 13 -6.08 -2.25 -4.52
N ALA A 14 -5.11 -3.14 -4.69
CA ALA A 14 -4.69 -4.07 -3.65
C ALA A 14 -4.16 -3.31 -2.43
N ILE A 15 -3.22 -2.38 -2.61
CA ILE A 15 -2.66 -1.58 -1.52
C ILE A 15 -3.75 -0.71 -0.87
N TYR A 16 -4.65 -0.12 -1.66
CA TYR A 16 -5.76 0.69 -1.13
C TYR A 16 -6.72 -0.11 -0.24
N ARG A 17 -6.95 -1.39 -0.57
CA ARG A 17 -7.75 -2.32 0.23
C ARG A 17 -7.00 -2.78 1.47
N ALA A 18 -5.74 -3.21 1.33
CA ALA A 18 -4.89 -3.61 2.46
C ALA A 18 -4.73 -2.47 3.48
N ALA A 19 -4.61 -1.22 3.01
CA ALA A 19 -4.62 -0.04 3.87
C ALA A 19 -5.89 0.08 4.71
N GLY A 20 -7.04 -0.40 4.22
CA GLY A 20 -8.32 -0.42 4.94
C GLY A 20 -8.36 -1.37 6.13
N GLU A 21 -7.44 -2.35 6.19
CA GLU A 21 -7.31 -3.29 7.31
C GLU A 21 -6.48 -2.72 8.47
N MET A 22 -5.88 -1.54 8.30
CA MET A 22 -5.14 -0.85 9.36
C MET A 22 -6.09 -0.48 10.52
N PRO A 23 -5.66 -0.60 11.79
CA PRO A 23 -6.57 -0.49 12.94
C PRO A 23 -7.08 0.91 13.24
N THR A 24 -6.48 1.95 12.65
CA THR A 24 -6.81 3.36 12.96
C THR A 24 -7.04 4.16 11.69
N ARG A 25 -8.02 5.06 11.71
CA ARG A 25 -8.35 5.96 10.58
C ARG A 25 -7.15 6.75 10.07
N ASP A 26 -6.26 7.20 10.97
CA ASP A 26 -5.08 7.98 10.58
C ASP A 26 -4.09 7.16 9.75
N ARG A 27 -3.83 5.91 10.15
CA ARG A 27 -2.99 4.98 9.38
C ARG A 27 -3.60 4.66 8.01
N ILE A 28 -4.91 4.37 7.97
CA ILE A 28 -5.64 4.16 6.71
C ILE A 28 -5.45 5.36 5.79
N ASN A 29 -5.69 6.58 6.31
CA ASN A 29 -5.61 7.82 5.55
C ASN A 29 -4.17 8.16 5.14
N TYR A 30 -3.18 7.88 5.97
CA TYR A 30 -1.77 8.09 5.65
C TYR A 30 -1.34 7.22 4.47
N VAL A 31 -1.58 5.90 4.54
CA VAL A 31 -1.20 4.96 3.47
C VAL A 31 -1.90 5.33 2.17
N ARG A 32 -3.21 5.62 2.20
CA ARG A 32 -3.97 6.00 1.00
C ARG A 32 -3.51 7.31 0.38
N ARG A 33 -3.22 8.33 1.19
CA ARG A 33 -2.69 9.62 0.70
C ARG A 33 -1.32 9.44 0.06
N ARG A 34 -0.43 8.70 0.72
CA ARG A 34 0.90 8.39 0.19
C ARG A 34 0.84 7.60 -1.11
N LEU A 35 0.03 6.54 -1.17
CA LEU A 35 -0.19 5.73 -2.37
C LEU A 35 -0.65 6.60 -3.55
N ARG A 36 -1.65 7.47 -3.33
CA ARG A 36 -2.12 8.39 -4.37
C ARG A 36 -0.99 9.32 -4.83
N HIS A 37 -0.29 9.94 -3.90
CA HIS A 37 0.82 10.84 -4.22
C HIS A 37 1.89 10.17 -5.07
N GLU A 38 2.34 8.96 -4.71
CA GLU A 38 3.36 8.22 -5.44
C GLU A 38 2.91 7.85 -6.87
N TYR A 39 1.64 7.45 -7.05
CA TYR A 39 1.08 7.17 -8.38
C TYR A 39 0.88 8.44 -9.23
N ASP A 40 0.50 9.56 -8.61
CA ASP A 40 0.37 10.84 -9.30
C ASP A 40 1.74 11.36 -9.77
N GLN A 41 2.80 11.21 -8.95
CA GLN A 41 4.18 11.56 -9.32
C GLN A 41 4.70 10.73 -10.50
N ALA A 42 4.34 9.45 -10.57
CA ALA A 42 4.78 8.54 -11.62
C ALA A 42 3.84 8.50 -12.85
N ARG A 43 2.77 9.30 -12.88
CA ARG A 43 1.69 9.20 -13.87
C ARG A 43 2.16 9.35 -15.33
N GLU A 44 3.16 10.20 -15.53
CA GLU A 44 3.71 10.54 -16.85
C GLU A 44 5.04 9.83 -17.13
N GLU A 45 5.41 8.86 -16.29
CA GLU A 45 6.60 8.05 -16.51
C GLU A 45 6.45 7.22 -17.80
N THR A 46 7.48 7.26 -18.64
CA THR A 46 7.52 6.58 -19.94
C THR A 46 8.71 5.64 -20.07
N ASN A 47 9.73 5.76 -19.21
CA ASN A 47 10.88 4.89 -19.21
C ASN A 47 10.46 3.47 -18.76
N PRO A 48 10.58 2.44 -19.63
CA PRO A 48 10.13 1.08 -19.32
C PRO A 48 10.86 0.45 -18.12
N GLU A 49 12.14 0.75 -17.92
CA GLU A 49 12.93 0.22 -16.80
C GLU A 49 12.46 0.84 -15.49
N ARG A 50 12.19 2.15 -15.51
CA ARG A 50 11.68 2.88 -14.36
C ARG A 50 10.28 2.42 -13.98
N ILE A 51 9.41 2.21 -14.96
CA ILE A 51 8.07 1.66 -14.72
C ILE A 51 8.16 0.25 -14.12
N SER A 52 9.03 -0.61 -14.67
CA SER A 52 9.23 -1.97 -14.15
C SER A 52 9.71 -1.96 -12.70
N PHE A 53 10.64 -1.06 -12.37
CA PHE A 53 11.08 -0.84 -10.99
C PHE A 53 9.93 -0.40 -10.08
N LEU A 54 9.12 0.58 -10.51
CA LEU A 54 8.00 1.10 -9.72
C LEU A 54 6.93 0.04 -9.46
N LEU A 55 6.67 -0.85 -10.42
CA LEU A 55 5.75 -1.97 -10.22
C LEU A 55 6.25 -2.95 -9.16
N ARG A 56 7.53 -3.34 -9.22
CA ARG A 56 8.15 -4.18 -8.18
C ARG A 56 8.17 -3.50 -6.82
N LEU A 57 8.41 -2.19 -6.78
CA LEU A 57 8.33 -1.42 -5.55
C LEU A 57 6.92 -1.46 -4.96
N ALA A 58 5.89 -1.30 -5.80
CA ALA A 58 4.50 -1.39 -5.37
C ALA A 58 4.12 -2.80 -4.87
N GLU A 59 4.69 -3.87 -5.41
CA GLU A 59 4.56 -5.23 -4.87
C GLU A 59 5.15 -5.32 -3.44
N THR A 60 6.39 -4.87 -3.26
CA THR A 60 7.02 -4.85 -1.92
C THR A 60 6.23 -3.99 -0.92
N GLN A 61 5.68 -2.86 -1.38
CA GLN A 61 4.84 -2.00 -0.56
C GLN A 61 3.53 -2.69 -0.17
N LEU A 62 2.91 -3.47 -1.07
CA LEU A 62 1.73 -4.26 -0.77
C LEU A 62 2.03 -5.24 0.37
N ASP A 63 3.07 -6.05 0.23
CA ASP A 63 3.49 -7.02 1.26
C ASP A 63 3.72 -6.33 2.62
N THR A 64 4.39 -5.17 2.59
CA THR A 64 4.67 -4.38 3.80
C THR A 64 3.37 -3.91 4.47
N VAL A 65 2.42 -3.38 3.69
CA VAL A 65 1.14 -2.90 4.22
C VAL A 65 0.31 -4.04 4.78
N GLU A 66 0.30 -5.20 4.12
CA GLU A 66 -0.41 -6.40 4.60
C GLU A 66 0.17 -6.92 5.92
N VAL A 67 1.50 -7.07 6.01
CA VAL A 67 2.18 -7.49 7.24
C VAL A 67 1.94 -6.50 8.37
N GLN A 68 2.03 -5.20 8.11
CA GLN A 68 1.78 -4.18 9.12
C GLN A 68 0.32 -4.16 9.58
N ALA A 69 -0.63 -4.27 8.66
CA ALA A 69 -2.04 -4.32 9.00
C ALA A 69 -2.33 -5.53 9.90
N GLN A 70 -1.82 -6.72 9.54
CA GLN A 70 -1.98 -7.93 10.35
C GLN A 70 -1.32 -7.81 11.72
N HIS A 71 -0.06 -7.34 11.77
CA HIS A 71 0.67 -7.19 13.02
C HIS A 71 -0.03 -6.20 13.96
N LEU A 72 -0.39 -5.01 13.45
CA LEU A 72 -1.05 -4.01 14.27
C LEU A 72 -2.44 -4.47 14.72
N LYS A 73 -3.24 -5.09 13.84
CA LYS A 73 -4.55 -5.63 14.21
C LYS A 73 -4.43 -6.66 15.35
N SER A 74 -3.42 -7.54 15.29
CA SER A 74 -3.11 -8.48 16.38
C SER A 74 -2.75 -7.75 17.68
N THR A 75 -1.81 -6.80 17.63
CA THR A 75 -1.37 -6.03 18.80
C THR A 75 -2.50 -5.26 19.47
N PHE A 76 -3.35 -4.57 18.69
CA PHE A 76 -4.49 -3.81 19.21
C PHE A 76 -5.65 -4.69 19.70
N SER A 77 -5.70 -5.97 19.29
CA SER A 77 -6.69 -6.92 19.78
C SER A 77 -6.22 -7.66 21.05
N SER A 78 -4.97 -7.46 21.48
CA SER A 78 -4.42 -8.12 22.66
C SER A 78 -5.05 -7.55 23.95
N PRO A 79 -5.62 -8.39 24.84
CA PRO A 79 -6.25 -7.95 26.08
C PRO A 79 -5.32 -7.15 27.00
N ASP A 80 -4.02 -7.40 26.91
CA ASP A 80 -3.00 -6.75 27.75
C ASP A 80 -2.46 -5.44 27.13
N TYR A 81 -2.89 -5.06 25.92
CA TYR A 81 -2.39 -3.85 25.25
C TYR A 81 -2.65 -2.56 26.03
N HIS A 82 -3.75 -2.49 26.78
CA HIS A 82 -4.13 -1.33 27.59
C HIS A 82 -3.66 -1.41 29.05
N ARG A 83 -2.94 -2.48 29.44
CA ARG A 83 -2.38 -2.65 30.78
C ARG A 83 -0.92 -2.18 30.82
N THR A 84 -0.70 -0.88 30.67
CA THR A 84 0.58 -0.22 30.98
C THR A 84 0.34 0.98 31.86
#